data_AF-A0AAD5XXA0-F1
#
_entry.id   AF-A0AAD5XXA0-F1
#
_cell.length_a   1.000
_cell.length_b   1.000
_cell.length_c   1.000
_cell.angle_alpha   90.00
_cell.angle_beta   90.00
_cell.angle_gamma   90.00
#
_symmetry.space_group_name_H-M   'P 1'
#
loop_
_entity.id
_entity.type
_entity.pdbx_description
1 polymer ?
#
loop_
_entity_poly.entity_id
_entity_poly.type
_entity_poly.pdbx_seq_one_letter_code
_entity_poly.pdbx_strand_id
1 'polypeptide(L)'
;MLEKRKTSKRLLIFLLSIYFGYTYFQYFPSYNTQKFKIKSQPVAVKEKVNDDGLKIYNFNYCESFDGSVMNKSIYLNSGSSKYFYSPNPAAGTDIQIQSLTEEDLTQIIDSVAIEICQLMPLHLEFEKINFFSCFTALMGATGFSDISEDPILKELSNSHFYNWIQETPRNEMKSIFKLAYYITINRIEDIPNLKFLISAIYTPETIILIHVDEVSGTLLKILKEYVDILRSEQKSISIKSHGFKIHLKTSSVIKAQLLGFFELYDLGSWDYLINLSANDYPVKSSAGIYQILMQNSDKVWISYDKDEKMKSNLEVPCFAVSCFWGTRRVSKFLDQFPSTKNSPWGFFPRQFIKEIRNSKSLPMLLAWVENSWAPVESFLSILTLSNESAWKNRVINSNKRFKLGKNETFAQLKLEMASENAFFLEDVYINRNIEVKHFADNLQSKSVSQNLVEA
;
A
#
# COMPACT_ATOMS: atom_id res chain seq x y z
N MET A 1 -11.15 -46.32 12.17
CA MET A 1 -9.88 -46.20 11.39
C MET A 1 -9.63 -44.81 10.80
N LEU A 2 -10.66 -44.04 10.42
CA LEU A 2 -10.50 -42.68 9.84
C LEU A 2 -10.04 -41.60 10.85
N GLU A 3 -10.39 -41.70 12.14
CA GLU A 3 -9.94 -40.73 13.16
C GLU A 3 -8.45 -40.85 13.51
N LYS A 4 -7.91 -42.08 13.63
CA LYS A 4 -6.48 -42.31 13.90
C LYS A 4 -5.56 -41.74 12.81
N ARG A 5 -6.04 -41.61 11.56
CA ARG A 5 -5.28 -40.98 10.46
C ARG A 5 -5.25 -39.45 10.53
N LYS A 6 -6.27 -38.80 11.12
CA LYS A 6 -6.30 -37.33 11.29
C LYS A 6 -5.37 -36.87 12.41
N THR A 7 -5.30 -37.60 13.53
CA THR A 7 -4.38 -37.30 14.63
C THR A 7 -2.92 -37.52 14.23
N SER A 8 -2.61 -38.57 13.48
CA SER A 8 -1.26 -38.81 12.96
C SER A 8 -0.77 -37.71 12.00
N LYS A 9 -1.63 -37.20 11.11
CA LYS A 9 -1.27 -36.06 10.23
C LYS A 9 -1.02 -34.76 11.00
N ARG A 10 -1.82 -34.45 12.02
CA ARG A 10 -1.62 -33.25 12.84
C ARG A 10 -0.35 -33.34 13.68
N LEU A 11 -0.05 -34.51 14.23
CA LEU A 11 1.19 -34.74 14.98
C LEU A 11 2.42 -34.65 14.07
N LEU A 12 2.34 -35.19 12.85
CA LEU A 12 3.43 -35.11 11.87
C LEU A 12 3.67 -33.66 11.40
N ILE A 13 2.62 -32.88 11.16
CA ILE A 13 2.74 -31.46 10.82
C ILE A 13 3.36 -30.68 11.98
N PHE A 14 2.92 -30.94 13.21
CA PHE A 14 3.44 -30.29 14.42
C PHE A 14 4.93 -30.62 14.66
N LEU A 15 5.31 -31.90 14.51
CA LEU A 15 6.69 -32.35 14.64
C LEU A 15 7.57 -31.83 13.49
N LEU A 16 7.06 -31.72 12.27
CA LEU A 16 7.78 -31.09 11.16
C LEU A 16 7.96 -29.59 11.40
N SER A 17 6.97 -28.87 11.92
CA SER A 17 7.14 -27.45 12.28
C SER A 17 8.12 -27.23 13.42
N ILE A 18 8.17 -28.12 14.41
CA ILE A 18 9.21 -28.09 15.46
C ILE A 18 10.57 -28.42 14.85
N TYR A 19 10.67 -29.46 14.02
CA TYR A 19 11.93 -29.90 13.42
C TYR A 19 12.50 -28.84 12.47
N PHE A 20 11.68 -28.24 11.61
CA PHE A 20 12.10 -27.13 10.74
C PHE A 20 12.39 -25.86 11.54
N GLY A 21 11.62 -25.54 12.59
CA GLY A 21 11.93 -24.42 13.47
C GLY A 21 13.24 -24.59 14.25
N TYR A 22 13.53 -25.79 14.74
CA TYR A 22 14.72 -26.08 15.54
C TYR A 22 15.99 -26.23 14.69
N THR A 23 15.87 -26.79 13.47
CA THR A 23 17.00 -26.86 12.53
C THR A 23 17.34 -25.50 11.90
N TYR A 24 16.38 -24.59 11.76
CA TYR A 24 16.65 -23.21 11.32
C TYR A 24 17.46 -22.40 12.36
N PHE A 25 17.26 -22.65 13.65
CA PHE A 25 17.96 -21.93 14.72
C PHE A 25 19.37 -22.48 15.02
N GLN A 26 19.68 -23.74 14.72
CA GLN A 26 20.99 -24.34 15.01
C GLN A 26 22.04 -24.20 13.89
N TYR A 27 21.66 -23.70 12.71
CA TYR A 27 22.58 -23.38 11.62
C TYR A 27 22.65 -21.87 11.35
N PHE A 28 23.00 -21.10 12.37
CA PHE A 28 23.64 -19.80 12.17
C PHE A 28 25.15 -19.99 12.30
N PRO A 29 25.86 -20.37 11.22
CA PRO A 29 27.31 -20.33 11.24
C PRO A 29 27.77 -18.90 11.54
N SER A 30 28.74 -18.75 12.44
CA SER A 30 29.41 -17.50 12.75
C SER A 30 30.07 -16.95 11.48
N TYR A 31 29.37 -16.12 10.73
CA TYR A 31 29.86 -15.56 9.47
C TYR A 31 29.91 -14.03 9.50
N ASN A 32 30.74 -13.55 8.57
CA ASN A 32 31.67 -12.45 8.72
C ASN A 32 30.98 -11.09 8.99
N THR A 33 31.07 -10.61 10.24
CA THR A 33 30.68 -9.26 10.68
C THR A 33 31.47 -8.14 9.99
N GLN A 34 32.52 -8.47 9.23
CA GLN A 34 33.42 -7.52 8.56
C GLN A 34 32.82 -6.68 7.42
N LYS A 35 31.55 -6.86 7.02
CA LYS A 35 30.92 -5.98 6.01
C LYS A 35 30.23 -4.75 6.59
N PHE A 36 30.04 -4.65 7.90
CA PHE A 36 29.44 -3.47 8.52
C PHE A 36 30.54 -2.52 9.00
N LYS A 37 31.18 -1.81 8.07
CA LYS A 37 32.04 -0.69 8.45
C LYS A 37 31.16 0.47 8.88
N ILE A 38 30.88 0.53 10.18
CA ILE A 38 30.38 1.73 10.84
C ILE A 38 31.41 2.82 10.55
N LYS A 39 31.01 3.89 9.85
CA LYS A 39 31.89 5.04 9.63
C LYS A 39 32.26 5.63 11.00
N SER A 40 33.46 6.21 11.12
CA SER A 40 33.84 6.98 12.31
C SER A 40 32.78 8.03 12.62
N GLN A 41 32.29 8.06 13.86
CA GLN A 41 31.06 8.76 14.23
C GLN A 41 31.17 10.28 14.07
N PRO A 42 30.27 10.93 13.31
CA PRO A 42 29.94 12.32 13.55
C PRO A 42 29.21 12.43 14.90
N VAL A 43 29.37 13.57 15.59
CA VAL A 43 28.60 13.83 16.81
C VAL A 43 27.13 14.00 16.41
N ALA A 44 26.23 13.22 17.02
CA ALA A 44 24.78 13.38 16.85
C ALA A 44 24.37 14.81 17.22
N VAL A 45 23.32 15.32 16.56
CA VAL A 45 22.76 16.65 16.84
C VAL A 45 21.27 16.50 17.15
N LYS A 46 20.79 17.07 18.25
CA LYS A 46 19.35 17.24 18.54
C LYS A 46 18.88 18.67 18.28
N GLU A 47 17.71 18.77 17.67
CA GLU A 47 17.01 20.03 17.46
C GLU A 47 15.57 19.91 17.99
N LYS A 48 15.17 20.78 18.92
CA LYS A 48 13.80 20.81 19.42
C LYS A 48 12.87 21.35 18.33
N VAL A 49 11.85 20.58 17.95
CA VAL A 49 10.87 20.99 16.92
C VAL A 49 9.64 21.62 17.55
N ASN A 50 9.13 21.00 18.62
CA ASN A 50 8.02 21.50 19.41
C ASN A 50 8.08 20.90 20.83
N ASP A 51 7.04 21.12 21.62
CA ASP A 51 7.02 20.63 23.00
C ASP A 51 7.00 19.12 23.14
N ASP A 52 6.71 18.33 22.10
CA ASP A 52 6.67 16.87 22.18
C ASP A 52 7.57 16.17 21.15
N GLY A 53 8.39 16.95 20.42
CA GLY A 53 9.09 16.51 19.22
C GLY A 53 10.56 16.89 19.23
N LEU A 54 11.42 15.90 19.00
CA LEU A 54 12.86 16.03 18.98
C LEU A 54 13.40 15.54 17.63
N LYS A 55 14.06 16.40 16.87
CA LYS A 55 14.69 16.03 15.61
C LYS A 55 16.12 15.58 15.86
N ILE A 56 16.54 14.47 15.27
CA ILE A 56 17.87 13.89 15.49
C ILE A 56 18.57 13.66 14.15
N TYR A 57 19.87 13.94 14.12
CA TYR A 57 20.73 13.79 12.95
C TYR A 57 21.97 12.95 13.26
N ASN A 58 22.66 12.50 12.20
CA ASN A 58 23.91 11.76 12.22
C ASN A 58 23.79 10.35 12.83
N PHE A 59 22.75 9.60 12.47
CA PHE A 59 22.74 8.16 12.69
C PHE A 59 23.87 7.49 11.90
N ASN A 60 24.59 6.53 12.49
CA ASN A 60 25.68 5.87 11.77
C ASN A 60 25.16 4.69 10.94
N TYR A 61 24.23 3.91 11.50
CA TYR A 61 23.62 2.77 10.80
C TYR A 61 22.31 3.18 10.12
N CYS A 62 21.58 4.12 10.72
CA CYS A 62 20.28 4.59 10.26
C CYS A 62 20.28 5.95 9.54
N GLU A 63 21.34 6.26 8.78
CA GLU A 63 21.52 7.53 8.03
C GLU A 63 20.25 7.95 7.25
N SER A 64 19.49 6.99 6.70
CA SER A 64 18.23 7.20 5.96
C SER A 64 17.10 7.86 6.78
N PHE A 65 17.25 7.94 8.10
CA PHE A 65 16.29 8.51 9.04
C PHE A 65 16.76 9.85 9.62
N ASP A 66 17.90 10.39 9.17
CA ASP A 66 18.41 11.67 9.63
C ASP A 66 17.39 12.81 9.42
N GLY A 67 17.20 13.59 10.47
CA GLY A 67 16.22 14.65 10.54
C GLY A 67 14.80 14.17 10.88
N SER A 68 14.58 12.87 11.12
CA SER A 68 13.28 12.39 11.58
C SER A 68 12.96 12.95 12.97
N VAL A 69 11.67 13.13 13.25
CA VAL A 69 11.18 13.64 14.54
C VAL A 69 10.82 12.45 15.42
N MET A 70 11.41 12.41 16.60
CA MET A 70 11.12 11.46 17.65
C MET A 70 10.17 12.04 18.69
N ASN A 71 9.40 11.17 19.33
CA ASN A 71 8.61 11.52 20.49
C ASN A 71 9.52 11.55 21.74
N LYS A 72 9.74 12.75 22.29
CA LYS A 72 10.66 12.97 23.40
C LYS A 72 10.16 12.40 24.75
N SER A 73 8.85 12.16 24.84
CA SER A 73 8.15 11.76 26.07
C SER A 73 8.09 10.23 26.23
N ILE A 74 8.67 9.50 25.30
CA ILE A 74 8.71 8.04 25.34
C ILE A 74 9.81 7.57 26.27
N TYR A 75 9.48 6.47 26.93
CA TYR A 75 10.37 5.79 27.84
C TYR A 75 11.01 4.58 27.16
N LEU A 76 12.32 4.44 27.35
CA LEU A 76 13.04 3.26 26.94
C LEU A 76 13.04 2.23 28.05
N ASN A 77 12.73 0.99 27.67
CA ASN A 77 12.77 -0.18 28.53
C ASN A 77 14.24 -0.54 28.82
N SER A 78 14.70 -0.27 30.04
CA SER A 78 16.09 -0.51 30.45
C SER A 78 16.52 -2.00 30.48
N GLY A 79 15.58 -2.93 30.26
CA GLY A 79 15.80 -4.38 30.43
C GLY A 79 15.35 -5.28 29.27
N SER A 80 14.97 -4.74 28.11
CA SER A 80 14.25 -5.51 27.08
C SER A 80 15.07 -5.96 25.88
N SER A 81 16.35 -5.64 25.78
CA SER A 81 17.18 -6.34 24.81
C SER A 81 17.39 -7.76 25.34
N LYS A 82 16.82 -8.76 24.66
CA LYS A 82 17.26 -10.16 24.84
C LYS A 82 18.74 -10.37 24.47
N TYR A 83 19.39 -9.37 23.86
CA TYR A 83 20.66 -9.52 23.15
C TYR A 83 21.82 -8.58 23.61
N PHE A 84 21.59 -7.55 24.44
CA PHE A 84 22.70 -6.90 25.17
C PHE A 84 22.98 -7.56 26.52
N TYR A 85 24.17 -8.16 26.59
CA TYR A 85 24.92 -8.40 27.81
C TYR A 85 25.40 -7.06 28.38
N SER A 86 24.56 -6.42 29.18
CA SER A 86 24.95 -5.98 30.52
C SER A 86 23.67 -5.58 31.26
N PRO A 87 23.10 -6.48 32.07
CA PRO A 87 22.04 -6.07 32.98
C PRO A 87 22.70 -5.12 33.98
N ASN A 88 22.25 -3.86 34.04
CA ASN A 88 22.21 -3.22 35.33
C ASN A 88 20.93 -3.74 36.02
N PRO A 89 21.00 -4.71 36.94
CA PRO A 89 19.83 -5.38 37.50
C PRO A 89 19.11 -4.50 38.55
N ALA A 90 19.55 -3.25 38.72
CA ALA A 90 19.01 -2.29 39.67
C ALA A 90 18.38 -1.11 38.93
N ALA A 91 17.25 -1.34 38.26
CA ALA A 91 16.09 -0.43 38.15
C ALA A 91 15.28 -0.73 36.87
N GLY A 92 14.05 -1.22 37.06
CA GLY A 92 12.96 -1.04 36.10
C GLY A 92 12.51 0.42 36.06
N THR A 93 13.44 1.33 35.74
CA THR A 93 13.15 2.73 35.50
C THR A 93 13.13 2.95 34.01
N ASP A 94 11.93 3.13 33.50
CA ASP A 94 11.60 3.80 32.26
C ASP A 94 12.48 5.06 32.09
N ILE A 95 13.40 5.06 31.12
CA ILE A 95 14.28 6.21 30.85
C ILE A 95 13.64 7.09 29.79
N GLN A 96 13.35 8.36 30.11
CA GLN A 96 12.79 9.28 29.12
C GLN A 96 13.83 9.63 28.06
N ILE A 97 13.44 9.61 26.79
CA ILE A 97 14.30 9.98 25.64
C ILE A 97 14.95 11.36 25.81
N GLN A 98 14.23 12.33 26.37
CA GLN A 98 14.77 13.68 26.62
C GLN A 98 15.89 13.73 27.67
N SER A 99 16.03 12.70 28.51
CA SER A 99 17.07 12.64 29.55
C SER A 99 18.38 12.02 29.05
N LEU A 100 18.35 11.34 27.90
CA LEU A 100 19.52 10.71 27.29
C LEU A 100 20.38 11.75 26.56
N THR A 101 21.69 11.51 26.51
CA THR A 101 22.55 12.25 25.58
C THR A 101 22.19 11.88 24.13
N GLU A 102 22.72 12.64 23.19
CA GLU A 102 22.48 12.42 21.76
C GLU A 102 23.23 11.18 21.28
N GLU A 103 24.44 11.00 21.78
CA GLU A 103 25.28 9.84 21.56
C GLU A 103 24.63 8.56 22.09
N ASP A 104 24.13 8.58 23.33
CA ASP A 104 23.49 7.40 23.94
C ASP A 104 22.29 6.91 23.12
N LEU A 105 21.42 7.84 22.72
CA LEU A 105 20.21 7.51 21.99
C LEU A 105 20.51 6.96 20.58
N THR A 106 21.44 7.60 19.87
CA THR A 106 21.90 7.12 18.56
C THR A 106 22.54 5.73 18.69
N GLN A 107 23.39 5.52 19.70
CA GLN A 107 24.04 4.23 19.93
C GLN A 107 23.04 3.12 20.23
N ILE A 108 22.01 3.38 21.05
CA ILE A 108 20.95 2.41 21.35
C ILE A 108 20.19 2.03 20.06
N ILE A 109 19.75 3.03 19.29
CA ILE A 109 18.96 2.80 18.06
C ILE A 109 19.77 2.04 17.00
N ASP A 110 21.00 2.49 16.72
CA ASP A 110 21.87 1.85 15.73
C ASP A 110 22.19 0.41 16.14
N SER A 111 22.43 0.17 17.43
CA SER A 111 22.71 -1.15 17.98
C SER A 111 21.55 -2.13 17.78
N VAL A 112 20.33 -1.72 18.11
CA VAL A 112 19.12 -2.53 17.90
C VAL A 112 18.90 -2.79 16.42
N ALA A 113 19.06 -1.78 15.56
CA ALA A 113 18.93 -1.95 14.12
C ALA A 113 19.97 -2.95 13.56
N ILE A 114 21.21 -2.95 14.05
CA ILE A 114 22.22 -3.94 13.67
C ILE A 114 21.80 -5.36 14.07
N GLU A 115 21.28 -5.54 15.29
CA GLU A 115 20.78 -6.85 15.75
C GLU A 115 19.65 -7.36 14.85
N ILE A 116 18.66 -6.51 14.54
CA ILE A 116 17.54 -6.86 13.65
C ILE A 116 18.07 -7.26 12.27
N CYS A 117 19.03 -6.50 11.74
CA CYS A 117 19.65 -6.80 10.44
C CYS A 117 20.32 -8.18 10.43
N GLN A 118 20.96 -8.59 11.53
CA GLN A 118 21.63 -9.89 11.65
C GLN A 118 20.65 -11.08 11.67
N LEU A 119 19.40 -10.85 12.07
CA LEU A 119 18.33 -11.85 12.04
C LEU A 119 17.75 -12.08 10.63
N MET A 120 18.05 -11.20 9.67
CA MET A 120 17.47 -11.25 8.34
C MET A 120 18.24 -12.17 7.38
N PRO A 121 17.53 -12.87 6.46
CA PRO A 121 18.20 -13.72 5.48
C PRO A 121 19.10 -12.94 4.52
N LEU A 122 20.28 -13.51 4.29
CA LEU A 122 21.35 -12.92 3.47
C LEU A 122 21.01 -12.76 1.97
N HIS A 123 19.92 -13.36 1.48
CA HIS A 123 19.52 -13.27 0.07
C HIS A 123 18.69 -12.01 -0.25
N LEU A 124 18.35 -11.22 0.76
CA LEU A 124 17.61 -9.98 0.58
C LEU A 124 18.56 -8.82 0.24
N GLU A 125 18.03 -7.82 -0.47
CA GLU A 125 18.77 -6.60 -0.78
C GLU A 125 19.13 -5.86 0.52
N PHE A 126 20.42 -5.52 0.68
CA PHE A 126 20.95 -4.91 1.89
C PHE A 126 20.22 -3.62 2.28
N GLU A 127 19.92 -2.76 1.30
CA GLU A 127 19.22 -1.49 1.53
C GLU A 127 17.84 -1.70 2.14
N LYS A 128 17.09 -2.72 1.70
CA LYS A 128 15.77 -3.05 2.26
C LYS A 128 15.88 -3.59 3.67
N ILE A 129 16.87 -4.45 3.94
CA ILE A 129 17.13 -4.95 5.30
C ILE A 129 17.51 -3.80 6.22
N ASN A 130 18.44 -2.93 5.80
CA ASN A 130 18.89 -1.80 6.59
C ASN A 130 17.73 -0.84 6.91
N PHE A 131 16.95 -0.46 5.89
CA PHE A 131 15.78 0.39 6.08
C PHE A 131 14.78 -0.24 7.05
N PHE A 132 14.41 -1.51 6.84
CA PHE A 132 13.49 -2.21 7.73
C PHE A 132 14.02 -2.28 9.16
N SER A 133 15.31 -2.57 9.34
CA SER A 133 15.90 -2.76 10.66
C SER A 133 15.92 -1.44 11.43
N CYS A 134 16.31 -0.36 10.76
CA CYS A 134 16.25 1.00 11.32
C CYS A 134 14.84 1.45 11.64
N PHE A 135 13.90 1.25 10.71
CA PHE A 135 12.50 1.55 10.93
C PHE A 135 11.97 0.79 12.15
N THR A 136 12.22 -0.51 12.23
CA THR A 136 11.73 -1.39 13.28
C THR A 136 12.33 -1.06 14.65
N ALA A 137 13.61 -0.67 14.70
CA ALA A 137 14.26 -0.16 15.89
C ALA A 137 13.58 1.13 16.39
N LEU A 138 13.37 2.08 15.47
CA LEU A 138 12.70 3.37 15.74
C LEU A 138 11.20 3.24 16.04
N MET A 139 10.56 2.16 15.60
CA MET A 139 9.19 1.86 16.01
C MET A 139 9.11 1.34 17.45
N GLY A 140 10.21 0.85 18.03
CA GLY A 140 10.41 0.57 19.46
C GLY A 140 9.59 -0.59 20.07
N ALA A 141 8.33 -0.75 19.64
CA ALA A 141 7.35 -1.72 20.09
C ALA A 141 6.94 -2.64 18.91
N THR A 142 7.81 -3.57 18.56
CA THR A 142 7.60 -4.52 17.45
C THR A 142 7.98 -5.95 17.86
N GLY A 143 7.78 -6.91 16.97
CA GLY A 143 8.23 -8.29 17.20
C GLY A 143 9.76 -8.45 17.23
N PHE A 144 10.52 -7.45 16.79
CA PHE A 144 11.98 -7.47 16.70
C PHE A 144 12.66 -6.44 17.60
N SER A 145 11.92 -5.44 18.10
CA SER A 145 12.39 -4.39 18.98
C SER A 145 11.40 -4.26 20.14
N ASP A 146 11.89 -4.28 21.36
CA ASP A 146 11.06 -4.07 22.57
C ASP A 146 11.63 -2.95 23.43
N ILE A 147 12.33 -2.00 22.83
CA ILE A 147 13.02 -0.94 23.57
C ILE A 147 12.06 0.13 24.09
N SER A 148 10.80 0.16 23.68
CA SER A 148 9.77 1.04 24.23
C SER A 148 8.38 0.43 24.08
N GLU A 149 7.41 0.91 24.87
CA GLU A 149 6.01 0.51 24.68
C GLU A 149 5.31 1.24 23.53
N ASP A 150 5.75 2.47 23.24
CA ASP A 150 5.18 3.35 22.21
C ASP A 150 6.22 3.64 21.12
N PRO A 151 5.79 4.01 19.89
CA PRO A 151 6.70 4.32 18.79
C PRO A 151 7.61 5.53 19.04
N ILE A 152 8.93 5.31 19.07
CA ILE A 152 9.93 6.38 19.22
C ILE A 152 9.80 7.37 18.06
N LEU A 153 9.61 6.88 16.85
CA LEU A 153 9.43 7.67 15.66
C LEU A 153 8.05 8.32 15.61
N LYS A 154 8.03 9.66 15.48
CA LYS A 154 6.81 10.47 15.36
C LYS A 154 6.56 10.93 13.93
N GLU A 155 7.60 11.47 13.28
CA GLU A 155 7.55 11.91 11.89
C GLU A 155 8.81 11.43 11.17
N LEU A 156 8.62 10.81 10.01
CA LEU A 156 9.71 10.39 9.16
C LEU A 156 10.15 11.61 8.34
N SER A 157 11.45 11.93 8.30
CA SER A 157 11.98 12.96 7.41
C SER A 157 12.97 12.35 6.43
N ASN A 158 13.15 12.95 5.25
CA ASN A 158 14.16 12.54 4.27
C ASN A 158 14.11 11.06 3.86
N SER A 159 12.94 10.41 3.89
CA SER A 159 12.81 9.05 3.38
C SER A 159 12.72 9.03 1.86
N HIS A 160 13.13 7.90 1.26
CA HIS A 160 12.95 7.66 -0.16
C HIS A 160 11.48 7.77 -0.63
N PHE A 161 10.51 7.67 0.31
CA PHE A 161 9.09 7.92 0.05
C PHE A 161 8.79 9.39 -0.26
N TYR A 162 9.47 10.35 0.39
CA TYR A 162 9.28 11.77 0.08
C TYR A 162 9.68 12.07 -1.36
N ASN A 163 10.82 11.53 -1.81
CA ASN A 163 11.31 11.73 -3.17
C ASN A 163 10.28 11.23 -4.17
N TRP A 164 9.76 10.01 -4.01
CA TRP A 164 8.65 9.52 -4.82
C TRP A 164 7.48 10.51 -4.82
N ILE A 165 6.96 10.91 -3.66
CA ILE A 165 5.76 11.75 -3.56
C ILE A 165 5.96 13.10 -4.29
N GLN A 166 7.19 13.62 -4.31
CA GLN A 166 7.54 14.92 -4.87
C GLN A 166 8.06 14.89 -6.32
N GLU A 167 8.58 13.75 -6.83
CA GLU A 167 9.19 13.59 -8.16
C GLU A 167 8.23 13.74 -9.35
N THR A 168 6.92 13.87 -9.09
CA THR A 168 5.90 14.00 -10.13
C THR A 168 5.84 15.46 -10.65
N PRO A 169 6.06 15.73 -11.96
CA PRO A 169 6.18 17.10 -12.48
C PRO A 169 4.88 17.91 -12.30
N ARG A 170 4.96 19.07 -11.65
CA ARG A 170 3.82 19.98 -11.38
C ARG A 170 3.40 20.83 -12.59
N ASN A 171 3.55 20.31 -13.81
CA ASN A 171 3.13 21.06 -14.99
C ASN A 171 1.62 20.97 -15.11
N GLU A 172 0.91 21.97 -14.59
CA GLU A 172 -0.54 22.10 -14.72
C GLU A 172 -0.93 22.19 -16.20
N MET A 173 -1.40 21.08 -16.76
CA MET A 173 -2.13 21.13 -18.02
C MET A 173 -3.50 21.79 -17.77
N LYS A 174 -3.83 22.80 -18.57
CA LYS A 174 -5.08 23.60 -18.48
C LYS A 174 -6.36 22.83 -18.83
N SER A 175 -6.26 21.57 -19.22
CA SER A 175 -7.40 20.76 -19.63
C SER A 175 -8.26 20.39 -18.42
N ILE A 176 -9.56 20.63 -18.55
CA ILE A 176 -10.57 20.29 -17.54
C ILE A 176 -11.32 19.06 -18.03
N PHE A 177 -11.26 18.00 -17.24
CA PHE A 177 -11.97 16.74 -17.41
C PHE A 177 -12.99 16.58 -16.28
N LYS A 178 -13.92 15.64 -16.42
CA LYS A 178 -14.86 15.23 -15.37
C LYS A 178 -14.33 14.02 -14.60
N LEU A 179 -13.88 13.01 -15.34
CA LEU A 179 -13.37 11.75 -14.77
C LEU A 179 -11.94 11.46 -15.22
N ALA A 180 -11.14 10.96 -14.29
CA ALA A 180 -9.83 10.39 -14.53
C ALA A 180 -9.85 8.88 -14.29
N TYR A 181 -9.28 8.11 -15.21
CA TYR A 181 -9.17 6.66 -15.11
C TYR A 181 -7.70 6.25 -14.97
N TYR A 182 -7.39 5.49 -13.92
CA TYR A 182 -6.10 4.83 -13.74
C TYR A 182 -6.27 3.34 -14.03
N ILE A 183 -5.73 2.84 -15.14
CA ILE A 183 -5.93 1.45 -15.58
C ILE A 183 -4.63 0.67 -15.44
N THR A 184 -4.65 -0.46 -14.73
CA THR A 184 -3.50 -1.36 -14.62
C THR A 184 -3.64 -2.57 -15.56
N ILE A 185 -2.57 -2.90 -16.28
CA ILE A 185 -2.46 -4.10 -17.12
C ILE A 185 -1.10 -4.78 -16.90
N ASN A 186 -1.10 -6.11 -16.80
CA ASN A 186 0.12 -6.90 -16.58
C ASN A 186 0.31 -8.04 -17.58
N ARG A 187 -0.70 -8.36 -18.41
CA ARG A 187 -0.71 -9.50 -19.33
C ARG A 187 -1.03 -9.08 -20.76
N ILE A 188 -0.39 -9.73 -21.73
CA ILE A 188 -0.63 -9.52 -23.16
C ILE A 188 -2.04 -9.99 -23.54
N GLU A 189 -2.51 -11.06 -22.91
CA GLU A 189 -3.82 -11.65 -23.15
C GLU A 189 -4.98 -10.72 -22.75
N ASP A 190 -4.71 -9.72 -21.91
CA ASP A 190 -5.68 -8.74 -21.43
C ASP A 190 -5.76 -7.50 -22.35
N ILE A 191 -4.90 -7.38 -23.38
CA ILE A 191 -4.95 -6.25 -24.34
C ILE A 191 -6.33 -6.13 -25.02
N PRO A 192 -6.98 -7.21 -25.52
CA PRO A 192 -8.32 -7.08 -26.07
C PRO A 192 -9.29 -6.47 -25.06
N ASN A 193 -9.30 -6.94 -23.81
CA ASN A 193 -10.17 -6.41 -22.75
C ASN A 193 -9.91 -4.91 -22.52
N LEU A 194 -8.64 -4.50 -22.47
CA LEU A 194 -8.25 -3.09 -22.35
C LEU A 194 -8.81 -2.23 -23.49
N LYS A 195 -8.71 -2.69 -24.75
CA LYS A 195 -9.24 -1.94 -25.90
C LYS A 195 -10.74 -1.72 -25.78
N PHE A 196 -11.47 -2.75 -25.34
CA PHE A 196 -12.92 -2.64 -25.14
C PHE A 196 -13.28 -1.75 -23.96
N LEU A 197 -12.55 -1.85 -22.85
CA LEU A 197 -12.73 -0.98 -21.70
C LEU A 197 -12.53 0.49 -22.10
N ILE A 198 -11.43 0.81 -22.78
CA ILE A 198 -11.15 2.17 -23.27
C ILE A 198 -12.27 2.66 -24.18
N SER A 199 -12.70 1.85 -25.15
CA SER A 199 -13.79 2.23 -26.06
C SER A 199 -15.12 2.54 -25.34
N ALA A 200 -15.37 1.90 -24.19
CA ALA A 200 -16.61 2.04 -23.45
C ALA A 200 -16.59 3.21 -22.45
N ILE A 201 -15.41 3.59 -21.92
CA ILE A 201 -15.30 4.68 -20.93
C ILE A 201 -14.83 6.00 -21.53
N TYR A 202 -14.19 5.97 -22.71
CA TYR A 202 -13.60 7.16 -23.29
C TYR A 202 -14.67 8.17 -23.73
N THR A 203 -14.50 9.41 -23.27
CA THR A 203 -15.19 10.59 -23.79
C THR A 203 -14.21 11.77 -23.85
N PRO A 204 -14.51 12.86 -24.59
CA PRO A 204 -13.68 14.06 -24.57
C PRO A 204 -13.49 14.69 -23.19
N GLU A 205 -14.40 14.40 -22.24
CA GLU A 205 -14.37 14.90 -20.86
C GLU A 205 -13.66 13.92 -19.90
N THR A 206 -12.94 12.91 -20.42
CA THR A 206 -12.21 11.93 -19.60
C THR A 206 -10.72 11.95 -19.89
N ILE A 207 -9.90 11.68 -18.87
CA ILE A 207 -8.46 11.44 -18.99
C ILE A 207 -8.14 10.01 -18.56
N ILE A 208 -7.29 9.32 -19.31
CA ILE A 208 -6.94 7.91 -19.06
C ILE A 208 -5.43 7.78 -18.94
N LEU A 209 -4.96 7.25 -17.81
CA LEU A 209 -3.59 6.85 -17.57
C LEU A 209 -3.50 5.32 -17.46
N ILE A 210 -2.75 4.71 -18.38
CA ILE A 210 -2.52 3.27 -18.41
C ILE A 210 -1.17 2.96 -17.77
N HIS A 211 -1.19 2.16 -16.71
CA HIS A 211 0.00 1.61 -16.08
C HIS A 211 0.25 0.18 -16.55
N VAL A 212 1.47 -0.04 -17.03
CA VAL A 212 1.97 -1.34 -17.48
C VAL A 212 3.00 -1.84 -16.48
N ASP A 213 2.84 -3.08 -16.03
CA ASP A 213 3.82 -3.75 -15.18
C ASP A 213 5.18 -3.84 -15.90
N GLU A 214 6.25 -3.43 -15.21
CA GLU A 214 7.60 -3.29 -15.79
C GLU A 214 8.17 -4.61 -16.32
N VAL A 215 7.75 -5.75 -15.76
CA VAL A 215 8.21 -7.09 -16.21
C VAL A 215 7.77 -7.44 -17.61
N SER A 216 6.77 -6.74 -18.15
CA SER A 216 6.14 -7.05 -19.42
C SER A 216 6.66 -6.14 -20.54
N GLY A 217 7.98 -6.13 -20.79
CA GLY A 217 8.61 -5.26 -21.81
C GLY A 217 7.96 -5.34 -23.21
N THR A 218 7.56 -6.54 -23.63
CA THR A 218 6.79 -6.77 -24.88
C THR A 218 5.40 -6.11 -24.83
N LEU A 219 4.68 -6.26 -23.71
CA LEU A 219 3.39 -5.62 -23.49
C LEU A 219 3.51 -4.10 -23.57
N LEU A 220 4.53 -3.51 -22.92
CA LEU A 220 4.77 -2.08 -22.96
C LEU A 220 4.98 -1.57 -24.38
N LYS A 221 5.76 -2.29 -25.20
CA LYS A 221 5.97 -1.93 -26.61
C LYS A 221 4.66 -1.93 -27.40
N ILE A 222 3.88 -3.01 -27.31
CA ILE A 222 2.60 -3.14 -28.01
C ILE A 222 1.62 -2.03 -27.59
N LEU A 223 1.57 -1.73 -26.29
CA LEU A 223 0.69 -0.69 -25.77
C LEU A 223 1.13 0.70 -26.20
N LYS A 224 2.44 0.99 -26.24
CA LYS A 224 2.95 2.27 -26.76
C LYS A 224 2.50 2.49 -28.20
N GLU A 225 2.69 1.50 -29.07
CA GLU A 225 2.22 1.57 -30.47
C GLU A 225 0.70 1.80 -30.54
N TYR A 226 -0.09 1.09 -29.72
CA TYR A 226 -1.54 1.27 -29.67
C TYR A 226 -1.96 2.67 -29.18
N VAL A 227 -1.35 3.19 -28.12
CA VAL A 227 -1.68 4.51 -27.57
C VAL A 227 -1.20 5.64 -28.46
N ASP A 228 -0.09 5.48 -29.17
CA ASP A 228 0.38 6.46 -30.15
C ASP A 228 -0.61 6.59 -31.32
N ILE A 229 -1.22 5.48 -31.76
CA ILE A 229 -2.32 5.51 -32.72
C ILE A 229 -3.52 6.27 -32.13
N LEU A 230 -3.95 5.92 -30.92
CA LEU A 230 -5.09 6.58 -30.28
C LEU A 230 -4.87 8.07 -30.09
N ARG A 231 -3.66 8.52 -29.76
CA ARG A 231 -3.35 9.94 -29.51
C ARG A 231 -3.57 10.84 -30.72
N SER A 232 -3.55 10.29 -31.93
CA SER A 232 -3.91 11.04 -33.15
C SER A 232 -5.40 11.45 -33.17
N GLU A 233 -6.26 10.70 -32.46
CA GLU A 233 -7.71 10.89 -32.40
C GLU A 233 -8.20 11.31 -31.00
N GLN A 234 -7.47 10.94 -29.94
CA GLN A 234 -7.89 10.95 -28.54
C GLN A 234 -6.75 11.47 -27.63
N LYS A 235 -6.65 12.80 -27.52
CA LYS A 235 -5.50 13.47 -26.87
C LYS A 235 -5.35 13.20 -25.36
N SER A 236 -6.36 12.68 -24.68
CA SER A 236 -6.38 12.51 -23.23
C SER A 236 -6.01 11.10 -22.75
N ILE A 237 -5.45 10.26 -23.62
CA ILE A 237 -4.95 8.93 -23.28
C ILE A 237 -3.43 8.94 -23.21
N SER A 238 -2.89 8.44 -22.11
CA SER A 238 -1.44 8.34 -21.90
C SER A 238 -1.05 7.02 -21.25
N ILE A 239 0.15 6.55 -21.59
CA ILE A 239 0.82 5.49 -20.85
C ILE A 239 1.75 6.15 -19.85
N LYS A 240 1.73 5.63 -18.63
CA LYS A 240 2.64 6.04 -17.58
C LYS A 240 4.09 5.88 -18.04
N SER A 241 4.85 6.95 -17.89
CA SER A 241 6.23 7.05 -18.38
C SER A 241 7.17 5.97 -17.81
N HIS A 242 6.96 5.57 -16.55
CA HIS A 242 7.77 4.60 -15.84
C HIS A 242 6.91 3.44 -15.31
N GLY A 243 7.14 2.25 -15.87
CA GLY A 243 6.58 1.00 -15.34
C GLY A 243 7.17 0.69 -13.97
N PHE A 244 6.42 -0.03 -13.14
CA PHE A 244 6.91 -0.55 -11.87
C PHE A 244 6.63 -2.03 -11.86
N LYS A 245 7.59 -2.82 -11.35
CA LYS A 245 7.35 -4.22 -11.08
C LYS A 245 6.27 -4.38 -10.00
N ILE A 246 5.11 -4.93 -10.38
CA ILE A 246 4.01 -5.20 -9.44
C ILE A 246 4.11 -6.63 -8.92
N HIS A 247 4.19 -6.76 -7.60
CA HIS A 247 3.98 -8.00 -6.89
C HIS A 247 2.68 -7.89 -6.08
N LEU A 248 1.66 -8.68 -6.45
CA LEU A 248 0.28 -8.59 -5.92
C LEU A 248 0.15 -8.64 -4.39
N LYS A 249 1.17 -9.14 -3.68
CA LYS A 249 1.18 -9.34 -2.23
C LYS A 249 2.11 -8.41 -1.48
N THR A 250 2.66 -7.40 -2.15
CA THR A 250 3.62 -6.45 -1.56
C THR A 250 3.13 -5.01 -1.71
N SER A 251 3.83 -4.10 -1.04
CA SER A 251 3.66 -2.64 -1.14
C SER A 251 3.83 -2.06 -2.55
N SER A 252 4.42 -2.81 -3.49
CA SER A 252 4.59 -2.37 -4.88
C SER A 252 3.27 -1.98 -5.57
N VAL A 253 2.16 -2.64 -5.21
CA VAL A 253 0.83 -2.31 -5.73
C VAL A 253 0.39 -0.92 -5.25
N ILE A 254 0.57 -0.63 -3.96
CA ILE A 254 0.29 0.68 -3.36
C ILE A 254 1.15 1.75 -4.04
N LYS A 255 2.43 1.45 -4.27
CA LYS A 255 3.35 2.36 -4.95
C LYS A 255 2.92 2.70 -6.36
N ALA A 256 2.58 1.68 -7.15
CA ALA A 256 2.08 1.87 -8.50
C ALA A 256 0.81 2.75 -8.51
N GLN A 257 -0.16 2.44 -7.65
CA GLN A 257 -1.44 3.15 -7.53
C GLN A 257 -1.24 4.64 -7.18
N LEU A 258 -0.58 4.94 -6.07
CA LEU A 258 -0.38 6.32 -5.62
C LEU A 258 0.42 7.16 -6.63
N LEU A 259 1.49 6.61 -7.21
CA LEU A 259 2.22 7.31 -8.28
C LEU A 259 1.32 7.61 -9.47
N GLY A 260 0.49 6.64 -9.88
CA GLY A 260 -0.49 6.86 -10.94
C GLY A 260 -1.51 7.93 -10.60
N PHE A 261 -1.96 7.99 -9.34
CA PHE A 261 -2.90 9.01 -8.87
C PHE A 261 -2.26 10.39 -8.88
N PHE A 262 -0.99 10.52 -8.47
CA PHE A 262 -0.26 11.79 -8.50
C PHE A 262 0.06 12.24 -9.91
N GLU A 263 0.44 11.32 -10.79
CA GLU A 263 0.64 11.63 -12.21
C GLU A 263 -0.68 12.11 -12.87
N LEU A 264 -1.81 11.43 -12.62
CA LEU A 264 -3.11 11.92 -13.05
C LEU A 264 -3.46 13.28 -12.44
N TYR A 265 -3.09 13.51 -11.18
CA TYR A 265 -3.33 14.80 -10.52
C TYR A 265 -2.60 15.94 -11.24
N ASP A 266 -1.41 15.68 -11.76
CA ASP A 266 -0.57 16.65 -12.47
C ASP A 266 -0.97 16.80 -13.95
N LEU A 267 -1.44 15.74 -14.61
CA LEU A 267 -1.82 15.75 -16.02
C LEU A 267 -3.06 16.61 -16.36
N GLY A 268 -3.88 16.98 -15.36
CA GLY A 268 -5.03 17.86 -15.60
C GLY A 268 -5.95 18.02 -14.42
N SER A 269 -6.97 18.85 -14.61
CA SER A 269 -8.07 19.00 -13.64
C SER A 269 -9.17 17.98 -13.94
N TRP A 270 -9.69 17.34 -12.90
CA TRP A 270 -10.78 16.36 -12.96
C TRP A 270 -11.50 16.34 -11.61
N ASP A 271 -12.74 15.85 -11.56
CA ASP A 271 -13.50 15.83 -10.30
C ASP A 271 -13.28 14.53 -9.54
N TYR A 272 -13.31 13.39 -10.26
CA TYR A 272 -13.14 12.05 -9.69
C TYR A 272 -12.10 11.21 -10.43
N LEU A 273 -11.33 10.45 -9.66
CA LEU A 273 -10.43 9.40 -10.13
C LEU A 273 -11.06 8.02 -9.86
N ILE A 274 -10.97 7.14 -10.85
CA ILE A 274 -11.46 5.76 -10.81
C ILE A 274 -10.29 4.84 -11.19
N ASN A 275 -9.90 3.92 -10.30
CA ASN A 275 -8.85 2.95 -10.61
C ASN A 275 -9.47 1.64 -11.14
N LEU A 276 -8.92 1.05 -12.20
CA LEU A 276 -9.47 -0.12 -12.89
C LEU A 276 -8.36 -1.12 -13.25
N SER A 277 -8.73 -2.38 -13.41
CA SER A 277 -7.94 -3.37 -14.13
C SER A 277 -8.32 -3.38 -15.61
N ALA A 278 -7.43 -3.89 -16.48
CA ALA A 278 -7.77 -4.14 -17.89
C ALA A 278 -8.95 -5.10 -18.09
N ASN A 279 -9.33 -5.87 -17.06
CA ASN A 279 -10.41 -6.84 -17.09
C ASN A 279 -11.69 -6.31 -16.42
N ASP A 280 -11.74 -5.03 -16.06
CA ASP A 280 -12.97 -4.42 -15.59
C ASP A 280 -13.83 -4.00 -16.79
N TYR A 281 -15.15 -3.98 -16.63
CA TYR A 281 -16.07 -3.52 -17.69
C TYR A 281 -17.18 -2.61 -17.16
N PRO A 282 -17.39 -1.42 -17.75
CA PRO A 282 -18.44 -0.50 -17.30
C PRO A 282 -19.83 -1.03 -17.63
N VAL A 283 -20.75 -0.90 -16.68
CA VAL A 283 -22.19 -1.21 -16.87
C VAL A 283 -23.06 0.05 -16.89
N LYS A 284 -22.43 1.20 -16.69
CA LYS A 284 -22.99 2.54 -16.88
C LYS A 284 -22.04 3.36 -17.75
N SER A 285 -22.58 4.31 -18.50
CA SER A 285 -21.77 5.27 -19.24
C SER A 285 -20.97 6.18 -18.29
N SER A 286 -19.87 6.75 -18.78
CA SER A 286 -19.05 7.70 -18.01
C SER A 286 -19.86 8.90 -17.51
N ALA A 287 -20.81 9.39 -18.30
CA ALA A 287 -21.73 10.46 -17.90
C ALA A 287 -22.65 10.03 -16.75
N GLY A 288 -23.22 8.81 -16.80
CA GLY A 288 -24.07 8.29 -15.73
C GLY A 288 -23.29 8.03 -14.43
N ILE A 289 -22.06 7.53 -14.54
CA ILE A 289 -21.16 7.38 -13.38
C ILE A 289 -20.88 8.75 -12.76
N TYR A 290 -20.50 9.74 -13.58
CA TYR A 290 -20.21 11.09 -13.11
C TYR A 290 -21.39 11.72 -12.38
N GLN A 291 -22.60 11.65 -12.93
CA GLN A 291 -23.81 12.20 -12.30
C GLN A 291 -24.03 11.65 -10.88
N ILE A 292 -23.85 10.34 -10.68
CA ILE A 292 -24.04 9.71 -9.37
C ILE A 292 -22.92 10.11 -8.40
N LEU A 293 -21.67 10.18 -8.87
CA LEU A 293 -20.55 10.63 -8.04
C LEU A 293 -20.72 12.08 -7.61
N MET A 294 -21.21 12.95 -8.49
CA MET A 294 -21.41 14.38 -8.18
C MET A 294 -22.51 14.64 -7.15
N GLN A 295 -23.45 13.72 -6.95
CA GLN A 295 -24.40 13.79 -5.83
C GLN A 295 -23.71 13.63 -4.46
N ASN A 296 -22.48 13.10 -4.45
CA ASN A 296 -21.68 12.85 -3.26
C ASN A 296 -20.24 13.34 -3.47
N SER A 297 -20.08 14.54 -4.04
CA SER A 297 -18.81 15.03 -4.62
C SER A 297 -17.63 15.15 -3.63
N ASP A 298 -17.91 15.11 -2.33
CA ASP A 298 -16.92 15.15 -1.25
C ASP A 298 -16.63 13.77 -0.65
N LYS A 299 -17.09 12.67 -1.27
CA LYS A 299 -16.98 11.32 -0.72
C LYS A 299 -15.98 10.44 -1.46
N VAL A 300 -15.22 9.68 -0.68
CA VAL A 300 -14.41 8.54 -1.13
C VAL A 300 -15.27 7.29 -1.09
N TRP A 301 -15.24 6.50 -2.15
CA TRP A 301 -16.00 5.27 -2.28
C TRP A 301 -15.05 4.08 -2.29
N ILE A 302 -15.00 3.35 -1.20
CA ILE A 302 -14.23 2.11 -1.05
C ILE A 302 -15.10 1.11 -0.28
N SER A 303 -15.08 -0.16 -0.68
CA SER A 303 -15.69 -1.20 0.16
C SER A 303 -14.70 -1.65 1.22
N TYR A 304 -15.18 -1.83 2.44
CA TYR A 304 -14.40 -2.35 3.55
C TYR A 304 -15.27 -3.11 4.56
N ASP A 305 -14.64 -4.08 5.21
CA ASP A 305 -15.20 -4.87 6.30
C ASP A 305 -14.22 -4.92 7.48
N LYS A 306 -14.76 -5.11 8.68
CA LYS A 306 -13.92 -5.38 9.86
C LYS A 306 -13.26 -6.74 9.70
N ASP A 307 -11.93 -6.77 9.81
CA ASP A 307 -11.16 -8.01 9.79
C ASP A 307 -9.91 -7.86 10.66
N GLU A 308 -9.98 -8.43 11.87
CA GLU A 308 -8.87 -8.42 12.83
C GLU A 308 -7.60 -9.11 12.29
N LYS A 309 -7.72 -9.99 11.30
CA LYS A 309 -6.55 -10.62 10.68
C LYS A 309 -5.69 -9.62 9.92
N MET A 310 -6.25 -8.48 9.51
CA MET A 310 -5.50 -7.46 8.78
C MET A 310 -4.40 -6.85 9.64
N LYS A 311 -4.65 -6.58 10.93
CA LYS A 311 -3.59 -6.13 11.85
C LYS A 311 -2.44 -7.14 11.88
N SER A 312 -2.75 -8.42 12.05
CA SER A 312 -1.73 -9.48 12.03
C SER A 312 -0.98 -9.60 10.69
N ASN A 313 -1.60 -9.28 9.55
CA ASN A 313 -0.93 -9.28 8.25
C ASN A 313 0.05 -8.10 8.11
N LEU A 314 -0.31 -6.94 8.66
CA LEU A 314 0.52 -5.74 8.64
C LEU A 314 1.75 -5.87 9.54
N GLU A 315 1.70 -6.73 10.55
CA GLU A 315 2.80 -7.00 11.48
C GLU A 315 3.79 -8.04 10.96
N VAL A 316 3.43 -8.83 9.94
CA VAL A 316 4.30 -9.87 9.41
C VAL A 316 5.30 -9.21 8.46
N PRO A 317 6.61 -9.22 8.78
CA PRO A 317 7.61 -8.73 7.86
C PRO A 317 7.65 -9.64 6.64
N CYS A 318 7.51 -9.04 5.48
CA CYS A 318 7.51 -9.67 4.18
C CYS A 318 8.43 -8.89 3.26
N PHE A 319 9.50 -9.53 2.82
CA PHE A 319 10.41 -9.01 1.81
C PHE A 319 10.15 -9.75 0.51
N ALA A 320 9.53 -9.05 -0.44
CA ALA A 320 9.01 -9.65 -1.67
C ALA A 320 8.04 -10.82 -1.39
N VAL A 321 8.47 -12.07 -1.59
CA VAL A 321 7.65 -13.28 -1.36
C VAL A 321 8.02 -14.02 -0.08
N SER A 322 9.08 -13.59 0.61
CA SER A 322 9.58 -14.21 1.84
C SER A 322 9.01 -13.50 3.06
N CYS A 323 8.22 -14.21 3.86
CA CYS A 323 7.56 -13.65 5.05
C CYS A 323 7.97 -14.38 6.33
N PHE A 324 8.16 -13.63 7.41
CA PHE A 324 8.67 -14.13 8.69
C PHE A 324 7.52 -14.36 9.68
N TRP A 325 6.84 -15.49 9.50
CA TRP A 325 5.73 -15.90 10.36
C TRP A 325 6.27 -16.44 11.70
N GLY A 326 6.39 -15.58 12.71
CA GLY A 326 6.83 -16.00 14.05
C GLY A 326 7.32 -14.87 14.94
N THR A 327 7.70 -13.75 14.35
CA THR A 327 8.16 -12.53 15.04
C THR A 327 7.00 -11.58 15.27
N ARG A 328 5.94 -12.09 15.90
CA ARG A 328 4.72 -11.32 16.16
C ARG A 328 4.78 -10.71 17.55
N ARG A 329 4.88 -9.39 17.59
CA ARG A 329 4.38 -8.61 18.73
C ARG A 329 3.51 -7.50 18.15
N VAL A 330 2.34 -7.33 18.76
CA VAL A 330 1.39 -6.30 18.34
C VAL A 330 2.02 -4.95 18.58
N SER A 331 2.19 -4.18 17.52
CA SER A 331 2.69 -2.81 17.65
C SER A 331 1.55 -1.91 18.04
N LYS A 332 1.69 -1.15 19.14
CA LYS A 332 0.71 -0.13 19.54
C LYS A 332 0.49 0.92 18.45
N PHE A 333 1.45 1.12 17.55
CA PHE A 333 1.27 1.98 16.36
C PHE A 333 0.05 1.56 15.54
N LEU A 334 -0.19 0.26 15.37
CA LEU A 334 -1.33 -0.23 14.61
C LEU A 334 -2.66 -0.08 15.35
N ASP A 335 -2.65 0.16 16.66
CA ASP A 335 -3.89 0.36 17.42
C ASP A 335 -4.59 1.67 17.12
N GLN A 336 -3.86 2.65 16.58
CA GLN A 336 -4.45 3.88 16.05
C GLN A 336 -5.17 3.67 14.71
N PHE A 337 -4.94 2.53 14.04
CA PHE A 337 -5.50 2.22 12.74
C PHE A 337 -6.65 1.21 12.83
N PRO A 338 -7.63 1.33 11.93
CA PRO A 338 -8.75 0.40 11.89
C PRO A 338 -8.29 -1.01 11.47
N SER A 339 -8.80 -2.03 12.17
CA SER A 339 -8.70 -3.43 11.76
C SER A 339 -9.66 -3.72 10.60
N THR A 340 -9.37 -3.21 9.42
CA THR A 340 -10.27 -3.33 8.25
C THR A 340 -9.58 -3.93 7.05
N LYS A 341 -10.33 -4.76 6.34
CA LYS A 341 -10.01 -5.23 4.99
C LYS A 341 -10.80 -4.38 4.00
N ASN A 342 -10.15 -3.84 2.97
CA ASN A 342 -10.78 -3.08 1.89
C ASN A 342 -10.54 -3.72 0.52
N SER A 343 -11.42 -3.39 -0.43
CA SER A 343 -11.15 -3.58 -1.85
C SER A 343 -10.06 -2.59 -2.30
N PRO A 344 -9.09 -3.01 -3.13
CA PRO A 344 -8.09 -2.11 -3.69
C PRO A 344 -8.69 -1.14 -4.72
N TRP A 345 -9.98 -1.30 -5.06
CA TRP A 345 -10.71 -0.50 -6.03
C TRP A 345 -11.59 0.55 -5.35
N GLY A 346 -11.66 1.74 -5.95
CA GLY A 346 -12.49 2.82 -5.43
C GLY A 346 -12.66 4.01 -6.38
N PHE A 347 -13.37 5.01 -5.85
CA PHE A 347 -13.61 6.30 -6.50
C PHE A 347 -13.18 7.41 -5.55
N PHE A 348 -12.34 8.30 -6.08
CA PHE A 348 -11.59 9.25 -5.26
C PHE A 348 -11.82 10.66 -5.77
N PRO A 349 -12.38 11.58 -4.96
CA PRO A 349 -12.48 12.97 -5.36
C PRO A 349 -11.08 13.56 -5.48
N ARG A 350 -10.89 14.53 -6.38
CA ARG A 350 -9.59 15.16 -6.61
C ARG A 350 -8.97 15.74 -5.35
N GLN A 351 -9.80 16.29 -4.47
CA GLN A 351 -9.38 16.85 -3.19
C GLN A 351 -8.75 15.77 -2.28
N PHE A 352 -9.23 14.52 -2.33
CA PHE A 352 -8.61 13.41 -1.59
C PHE A 352 -7.19 13.15 -2.08
N ILE A 353 -6.98 13.08 -3.41
CA ILE A 353 -5.65 12.86 -3.99
C ILE A 353 -4.68 14.01 -3.66
N LYS A 354 -5.18 15.26 -3.65
CA LYS A 354 -4.40 16.42 -3.20
C LYS A 354 -3.98 16.30 -1.73
N GLU A 355 -4.92 15.95 -0.85
CA GLU A 355 -4.67 15.88 0.58
C GLU A 355 -3.71 14.74 0.95
N ILE A 356 -3.87 13.55 0.36
CA ILE A 356 -2.95 12.43 0.63
C ILE A 356 -1.52 12.73 0.14
N ARG A 357 -1.35 13.40 -1.02
CA ARG A 357 -0.03 13.77 -1.55
C ARG A 357 0.73 14.71 -0.61
N ASN A 358 0.00 15.55 0.11
CA ASN A 358 0.56 16.54 1.05
C ASN A 358 0.51 16.06 2.51
N SER A 359 0.11 14.80 2.76
CA SER A 359 0.01 14.26 4.11
C SER A 359 1.38 13.98 4.70
N LYS A 360 1.64 14.54 5.89
CA LYS A 360 2.85 14.24 6.67
C LYS A 360 2.88 12.82 7.23
N SER A 361 1.70 12.19 7.39
CA SER A 361 1.59 10.83 7.93
C SER A 361 1.76 9.75 6.84
N LEU A 362 1.61 10.11 5.55
CA LEU A 362 1.71 9.15 4.45
C LEU A 362 3.11 8.47 4.38
N PRO A 363 4.25 9.17 4.47
CA PRO A 363 5.56 8.55 4.48
C PRO A 363 5.74 7.53 5.61
N MET A 364 5.20 7.82 6.80
CA MET A 364 5.22 6.89 7.93
C MET A 364 4.42 5.62 7.62
N LEU A 365 3.21 5.78 7.10
CA LEU A 365 2.37 4.65 6.72
C LEU A 365 3.01 3.82 5.60
N LEU A 366 3.64 4.47 4.61
CA LEU A 366 4.34 3.80 3.53
C LEU A 366 5.54 2.99 4.04
N ALA A 367 6.34 3.56 4.95
CA ALA A 367 7.44 2.86 5.60
C ALA A 367 6.96 1.62 6.37
N TRP A 368 5.83 1.74 7.06
CA TRP A 368 5.22 0.61 7.76
C TRP A 368 4.80 -0.50 6.80
N VAL A 369 4.01 -0.18 5.79
CA VAL A 369 3.44 -1.18 4.89
C VAL A 369 4.43 -1.73 3.87
N GLU A 370 5.61 -1.11 3.72
CA GLU A 370 6.61 -1.49 2.73
C GLU A 370 6.94 -2.98 2.78
N ASN A 371 7.10 -3.48 4.01
CA ASN A 371 7.47 -4.86 4.30
C ASN A 371 6.33 -5.63 4.96
N SER A 372 5.07 -5.33 4.66
CA SER A 372 3.91 -6.07 5.19
C SER A 372 3.35 -7.08 4.19
N TRP A 373 2.57 -8.05 4.67
CA TRP A 373 1.85 -8.99 3.81
C TRP A 373 0.57 -8.36 3.24
N ALA A 374 0.43 -8.38 1.91
CA ALA A 374 -0.77 -7.94 1.18
C ALA A 374 -1.36 -6.60 1.68
N PRO A 375 -0.54 -5.55 1.90
CA PRO A 375 -0.99 -4.34 2.58
C PRO A 375 -2.06 -3.56 1.80
N VAL A 376 -2.14 -3.75 0.49
CA VAL A 376 -3.16 -3.12 -0.37
C VAL A 376 -4.60 -3.47 0.07
N GLU A 377 -4.78 -4.63 0.71
CA GLU A 377 -6.06 -5.07 1.27
C GLU A 377 -6.49 -4.30 2.53
N SER A 378 -5.71 -3.37 3.05
CA SER A 378 -6.09 -2.52 4.21
C SER A 378 -5.67 -1.06 4.07
N PHE A 379 -4.71 -0.76 3.19
CA PHE A 379 -4.10 0.55 3.04
C PHE A 379 -5.09 1.70 2.83
N LEU A 380 -6.07 1.55 1.92
CA LEU A 380 -7.04 2.62 1.65
C LEU A 380 -7.96 2.86 2.85
N SER A 381 -8.37 1.80 3.54
CA SER A 381 -9.17 1.94 4.76
C SER A 381 -8.38 2.60 5.90
N ILE A 382 -7.09 2.32 6.03
CA ILE A 382 -6.22 2.99 7.01
C ILE A 382 -6.10 4.49 6.70
N LEU A 383 -5.85 4.83 5.44
CA LEU A 383 -5.75 6.23 5.00
C LEU A 383 -7.04 7.03 5.24
N THR A 384 -8.20 6.39 5.08
CA THR A 384 -9.49 7.08 5.07
C THR A 384 -10.24 7.01 6.39
N LEU A 385 -10.10 5.93 7.17
CA LEU A 385 -10.91 5.68 8.38
C LEU A 385 -10.13 5.84 9.69
N SER A 386 -8.81 6.09 9.64
CA SER A 386 -8.02 6.42 10.83
C SER A 386 -8.54 7.67 11.54
N ASN A 387 -8.31 7.76 12.85
CA ASN A 387 -8.83 8.87 13.67
C ASN A 387 -8.29 10.24 13.24
N GLU A 388 -7.07 10.28 12.73
CA GLU A 388 -6.42 11.51 12.25
C GLU A 388 -6.85 11.88 10.82
N SER A 389 -7.57 10.99 10.13
CA SER A 389 -7.99 11.25 8.75
C SER A 389 -9.15 12.24 8.70
N ALA A 390 -8.95 13.34 7.97
CA ALA A 390 -10.02 14.25 7.60
C ALA A 390 -11.13 13.58 6.74
N TRP A 391 -10.92 12.35 6.27
CA TRP A 391 -11.85 11.62 5.41
C TRP A 391 -12.72 10.61 6.15
N LYS A 392 -12.52 10.41 7.46
CA LYS A 392 -13.22 9.36 8.24
C LYS A 392 -14.75 9.39 8.10
N ASN A 393 -15.34 10.59 8.07
CA ASN A 393 -16.78 10.79 7.92
C ASN A 393 -17.21 11.08 6.46
N ARG A 394 -16.29 10.86 5.51
CA ARG A 394 -16.47 11.09 4.08
C ARG A 394 -16.25 9.82 3.25
N VAL A 395 -16.35 8.65 3.87
CA VAL A 395 -16.26 7.35 3.19
C VAL A 395 -17.65 6.76 2.99
N ILE A 396 -17.95 6.35 1.76
CA ILE A 396 -19.09 5.49 1.45
C ILE A 396 -18.57 4.07 1.33
N ASN A 397 -19.12 3.16 2.16
CA ASN A 397 -18.76 1.74 2.15
C ASN A 397 -19.37 1.01 0.94
N SER A 398 -18.84 1.29 -0.24
CA SER A 398 -19.19 0.64 -1.50
C SER A 398 -18.09 0.95 -2.52
N ASN A 399 -17.62 -0.06 -3.23
CA ASN A 399 -16.73 0.11 -4.38
C ASN A 399 -17.48 0.05 -5.72
N LYS A 400 -18.83 0.12 -5.70
CA LYS A 400 -19.74 0.08 -6.87
C LYS A 400 -19.33 -0.94 -7.93
N ARG A 401 -18.83 -2.09 -7.49
CA ARG A 401 -18.34 -3.15 -8.34
C ARG A 401 -19.05 -4.44 -8.04
N PHE A 402 -19.37 -5.14 -9.09
CA PHE A 402 -19.92 -6.47 -9.02
C PHE A 402 -18.88 -7.47 -9.52
N LYS A 403 -18.59 -8.50 -8.73
CA LYS A 403 -17.64 -9.55 -9.08
C LYS A 403 -18.41 -10.80 -9.47
N LEU A 404 -18.17 -11.28 -10.70
CA LEU A 404 -18.81 -12.47 -11.23
C LEU A 404 -18.43 -13.71 -10.40
N GLY A 405 -19.43 -14.36 -9.79
CA GLY A 405 -19.26 -15.66 -9.16
C GLY A 405 -18.98 -16.76 -10.19
N LYS A 406 -18.22 -17.80 -9.81
CA LYS A 406 -17.82 -18.89 -10.73
C LYS A 406 -19.00 -19.68 -11.31
N ASN A 407 -20.17 -19.64 -10.67
CA ASN A 407 -21.35 -20.45 -10.99
C ASN A 407 -22.64 -19.63 -11.14
N GLU A 408 -22.56 -18.31 -11.27
CA GLU A 408 -23.75 -17.46 -11.38
C GLU A 408 -24.32 -17.50 -12.79
N THR A 409 -25.65 -17.58 -12.88
CA THR A 409 -26.36 -17.53 -14.17
C THR A 409 -26.57 -16.09 -14.61
N PHE A 410 -26.66 -15.86 -15.92
CA PHE A 410 -26.94 -14.53 -16.50
C PHE A 410 -28.20 -13.84 -15.96
N ALA A 411 -29.24 -14.60 -15.63
CA ALA A 411 -30.46 -14.04 -15.06
C ALA A 411 -30.25 -13.50 -13.64
N GLN A 412 -29.41 -14.20 -12.86
CA GLN A 412 -29.05 -13.81 -11.51
C GLN A 412 -28.15 -12.56 -11.52
N LEU A 413 -27.18 -12.52 -12.44
CA LEU A 413 -26.35 -11.34 -12.69
C LEU A 413 -27.17 -10.07 -12.96
N LYS A 414 -28.21 -10.18 -13.79
CA LYS A 414 -29.06 -9.04 -14.13
C LYS A 414 -29.82 -8.47 -12.92
N LEU A 415 -30.31 -9.33 -12.02
CA LEU A 415 -31.02 -8.91 -10.81
C LEU A 415 -30.07 -8.31 -9.78
N GLU A 416 -28.92 -8.94 -9.56
CA GLU A 416 -27.94 -8.52 -8.57
C GLU A 416 -27.27 -7.19 -8.99
N MET A 417 -26.87 -7.04 -10.25
CA MET A 417 -26.30 -5.79 -10.77
C MET A 417 -27.28 -4.60 -10.69
N ALA A 418 -28.56 -4.85 -10.94
CA ALA A 418 -29.60 -3.82 -10.79
C ALA A 418 -29.79 -3.43 -9.33
N SER A 419 -29.72 -4.41 -8.41
CA SER A 419 -29.88 -4.17 -6.97
C SER A 419 -28.68 -3.45 -6.33
N GLU A 420 -27.46 -3.71 -6.79
CA GLU A 420 -26.25 -3.09 -6.24
C GLU A 420 -25.94 -1.70 -6.81
N ASN A 421 -26.67 -1.32 -7.87
CA ASN A 421 -26.40 -0.12 -8.66
C ASN A 421 -24.91 -0.02 -9.04
N ALA A 422 -24.35 -1.14 -9.50
CA ALA A 422 -22.94 -1.26 -9.84
C ALA A 422 -22.57 -0.35 -11.02
N PHE A 423 -21.32 0.11 -11.04
CA PHE A 423 -20.72 0.88 -12.13
C PHE A 423 -19.85 0.01 -13.02
N PHE A 424 -19.20 -0.99 -12.43
CA PHE A 424 -18.28 -1.89 -13.13
C PHE A 424 -18.50 -3.35 -12.76
N LEU A 425 -18.23 -4.22 -13.71
CA LEU A 425 -17.97 -5.64 -13.50
C LEU A 425 -16.47 -5.85 -13.33
N GLU A 426 -16.08 -6.66 -12.35
CA GLU A 426 -14.70 -7.10 -12.16
C GLU A 426 -14.43 -8.42 -12.88
N ASP A 427 -13.18 -8.62 -13.33
CA ASP A 427 -12.67 -9.89 -13.86
C ASP A 427 -13.45 -10.42 -15.09
N VAL A 428 -13.84 -9.53 -16.01
CA VAL A 428 -14.48 -9.87 -17.29
C VAL A 428 -13.43 -10.25 -18.33
N TYR A 429 -13.38 -11.55 -18.65
CA TYR A 429 -12.50 -12.08 -19.69
C TYR A 429 -13.29 -12.29 -20.98
N ILE A 430 -13.00 -11.53 -22.04
CA ILE A 430 -13.78 -11.57 -23.29
C ILE A 430 -13.81 -12.95 -23.93
N ASN A 431 -12.71 -13.69 -23.89
CA ASN A 431 -12.67 -15.06 -24.43
C ASN A 431 -13.56 -16.06 -23.66
N ARG A 432 -14.12 -15.66 -22.51
CA ARG A 432 -15.01 -16.48 -21.68
C ARG A 432 -16.41 -15.90 -21.53
N ASN A 433 -16.56 -14.58 -21.68
CA ASN A 433 -17.74 -13.83 -21.22
C ASN A 433 -18.34 -12.90 -22.29
N ILE A 434 -18.37 -13.30 -23.57
CA ILE A 434 -18.94 -12.48 -24.68
C ILE A 434 -20.39 -12.07 -24.39
N GLU A 435 -21.19 -12.96 -23.80
CA GLU A 435 -22.57 -12.70 -23.42
C GLU A 435 -22.67 -11.63 -22.30
N VAL A 436 -21.73 -11.60 -21.34
CA VAL A 436 -21.67 -10.59 -20.28
C VAL A 436 -21.41 -9.21 -20.87
N LYS A 437 -20.53 -9.17 -21.88
CA LYS A 437 -20.24 -7.94 -22.61
C LYS A 437 -21.48 -7.43 -23.36
N HIS A 438 -22.12 -8.26 -24.18
CA HIS A 438 -23.33 -7.86 -24.91
C HIS A 438 -24.43 -7.36 -23.96
N PHE A 439 -24.54 -7.96 -22.78
CA PHE A 439 -25.45 -7.50 -21.76
C PHE A 439 -25.07 -6.12 -21.20
N ALA A 440 -23.81 -5.88 -20.86
CA ALA A 440 -23.34 -4.59 -20.39
C ALA A 440 -23.52 -3.49 -21.45
N ASP A 441 -23.23 -3.77 -22.73
CA ASP A 441 -23.46 -2.87 -23.86
C ASP A 441 -24.95 -2.47 -23.97
N ASN A 442 -25.85 -3.45 -23.79
CA ASN A 442 -27.30 -3.21 -23.79
C ASN A 442 -27.78 -2.38 -22.60
N LEU A 443 -27.11 -2.44 -21.44
CA LEU A 443 -27.43 -1.58 -20.30
C LEU A 443 -27.01 -0.14 -20.55
N GLN A 444 -25.83 0.07 -21.14
CA GLN A 444 -25.36 1.40 -21.47
C GLN A 444 -26.27 2.09 -22.49
N SER A 445 -26.67 1.40 -23.57
CA SER A 445 -27.55 1.98 -24.60
C SER A 445 -28.94 2.36 -24.06
N LYS A 446 -29.47 1.59 -23.10
CA LYS A 446 -30.73 1.92 -22.40
C LYS A 446 -30.60 3.16 -21.50
N SER A 447 -29.46 3.32 -20.81
CA SER A 447 -29.23 4.50 -19.97
C SER A 447 -29.16 5.81 -20.78
N VAL A 448 -28.62 5.75 -22.00
CA VAL A 448 -28.57 6.90 -22.92
C VAL A 448 -29.96 7.27 -23.43
N SER A 449 -30.81 6.28 -23.72
CA SER A 449 -32.16 6.52 -24.25
C SER A 449 -33.14 7.02 -23.18
N GLN A 450 -32.99 6.64 -21.91
CA GLN A 450 -33.81 7.19 -20.83
C GLN A 450 -33.48 8.66 -20.54
N ASN A 451 -32.19 9.04 -20.55
CA ASN A 451 -31.77 10.43 -20.34
C ASN A 451 -32.17 11.37 -21.50
N LEU A 452 -32.48 10.85 -22.69
CA LEU A 452 -32.97 11.63 -23.84
C LEU A 452 -34.51 11.81 -23.85
N VAL A 453 -35.23 11.06 -23.01
CA VAL A 453 -36.69 11.18 -22.86
C VAL A 453 -37.05 12.08 -21.66
N GLU A 454 -36.13 12.25 -20.71
CA GLU A 454 -36.29 13.11 -19.54
C GLU A 454 -35.66 14.52 -19.69
N ALA A 455 -34.97 14.79 -20.81
CA ALA A 455 -34.46 16.11 -21.20
C ALA A 455 -35.28 16.66 -22.37
#